data_AF-A0A7S3FXK0-F1
#
_entry.id   AF-A0A7S3FXK0-F1
#
_cell.length_a   1.000
_cell.length_b   1.000
_cell.length_c   1.000
_cell.angle_alpha   90.00
_cell.angle_beta   90.00
_cell.angle_gamma   90.00
#
_symmetry.space_group_name_H-M   'P 1'
#
loop_
_entity.id
_entity.type
_entity.pdbx_description
1 polymer ?
#
loop_
_entity_poly.entity_id
_entity_poly.type
_entity_poly.pdbx_seq_one_letter_code
_entity_poly.pdbx_strand_id
1 'polypeptide(L)'
;MDQDELQDYKYRMRKEFEEKLRMQRHHMATWIKYAEWEASIGEFLRARSIFERAMDIDFQHVSLWLKYAEMEMRNKNVDHARNVWERACKHMPRVEQFWYKYAHMEEVMGNRERVREVFESWLKWEPGENAWDSYIKFEERNGNNLDKIREVHTRFIDTFPRPDSYI
;
A
#
# COMPACT_ATOMS: atom_id res chain seq x y z
N MET A 1 -14.65 -31.75 13.99
CA MET A 1 -14.97 -30.46 14.60
C MET A 1 -16.30 -30.08 14.01
N ASP A 2 -17.34 -30.16 14.82
CA ASP A 2 -18.69 -29.96 14.35
C ASP A 2 -18.91 -28.47 14.03
N GLN A 3 -19.84 -28.17 13.12
CA GLN A 3 -20.06 -26.81 12.64
C GLN A 3 -20.40 -25.85 13.80
N ASP A 4 -21.07 -26.34 14.84
CA ASP A 4 -21.40 -25.60 16.05
C ASP A 4 -20.16 -25.27 16.90
N GLU A 5 -19.22 -26.21 17.04
CA GLU A 5 -17.96 -25.97 17.77
C GLU A 5 -17.11 -24.87 17.11
N LEU A 6 -17.11 -24.84 15.78
CA LEU A 6 -16.40 -23.81 15.02
C LEU A 6 -17.06 -22.43 15.18
N GLN A 7 -18.39 -22.36 15.22
CA GLN A 7 -19.11 -21.11 15.46
C GLN A 7 -18.88 -20.59 16.87
N ASP A 8 -18.91 -21.47 17.87
CA ASP A 8 -18.62 -21.12 19.26
C ASP A 8 -17.19 -20.63 19.43
N TYR A 9 -16.23 -21.27 18.76
CA TYR A 9 -14.84 -20.81 18.71
C TYR A 9 -14.74 -19.40 18.10
N LYS A 10 -15.34 -19.17 16.92
CA LYS A 10 -15.37 -17.85 16.28
C LYS A 10 -15.99 -16.79 17.19
N TYR A 11 -17.11 -17.10 17.84
CA TYR A 11 -17.80 -16.18 18.73
C TYR A 11 -16.93 -15.77 19.94
N ARG A 12 -16.31 -16.75 20.61
CA ARG A 12 -15.43 -16.49 21.78
C ARG A 12 -14.25 -15.60 21.40
N MET A 13 -13.56 -15.93 20.31
CA MET A 13 -12.40 -15.19 19.84
C MET A 13 -12.75 -13.75 19.46
N ARG A 14 -13.87 -13.55 18.74
CA ARG A 14 -14.35 -12.20 18.39
C ARG A 14 -14.66 -11.38 19.63
N LYS A 15 -15.35 -11.97 20.61
CA LYS A 15 -15.68 -11.30 21.88
C LYS A 15 -14.41 -10.86 22.62
N GLU A 16 -13.40 -11.72 22.69
CA GLU A 16 -12.12 -11.40 23.33
C GLU A 16 -11.39 -10.25 22.62
N PHE A 17 -11.36 -10.26 21.28
CA PHE A 17 -10.77 -9.16 20.51
C PHE A 17 -11.52 -7.84 20.71
N GLU A 18 -12.85 -7.83 20.61
CA GLU A 18 -13.66 -6.62 20.79
C GLU A 18 -13.55 -6.06 22.21
N GLU A 19 -13.46 -6.91 23.23
CA GLU A 19 -13.21 -6.48 24.62
C GLU A 19 -11.83 -5.83 24.76
N LYS A 20 -10.78 -6.44 24.17
CA LYS A 20 -9.43 -5.83 24.13
C LYS A 20 -9.44 -4.49 23.40
N LEU A 21 -10.15 -4.38 22.27
CA LEU A 21 -10.28 -3.13 21.51
C LEU A 21 -11.04 -2.06 22.29
N ARG A 22 -12.04 -2.45 23.08
CA ARG A 22 -12.75 -1.52 23.97
C ARG A 22 -11.84 -0.94 25.05
N MET A 23 -10.95 -1.76 25.62
CA MET A 23 -10.01 -1.31 26.65
C MET A 23 -8.80 -0.55 26.06
N GLN A 24 -8.36 -0.92 24.86
CA GLN A 24 -7.12 -0.43 24.24
C GLN A 24 -7.36 0.07 22.81
N ARG A 25 -8.30 0.99 22.63
CA ARG A 25 -8.75 1.46 21.31
C ARG A 25 -7.63 1.98 20.40
N HIS A 26 -6.62 2.63 20.95
CA HIS A 26 -5.49 3.19 20.18
C HIS A 26 -4.34 2.19 19.96
N HIS A 27 -4.42 0.97 20.49
CA HIS A 27 -3.38 -0.03 20.30
C HIS A 27 -3.54 -0.74 18.94
N MET A 28 -3.00 -0.12 17.89
CA MET A 28 -3.12 -0.58 16.49
C MET A 28 -2.68 -2.03 16.26
N ALA A 29 -1.72 -2.53 17.04
CA ALA A 29 -1.30 -3.93 16.95
C ALA A 29 -2.45 -4.92 17.29
N THR A 30 -3.39 -4.54 18.17
CA THR A 30 -4.57 -5.38 18.45
C THR A 30 -5.51 -5.40 17.26
N TRP A 31 -5.73 -4.25 16.60
CA TRP A 31 -6.54 -4.16 15.39
C TRP A 31 -5.99 -5.03 14.26
N ILE A 32 -4.67 -4.91 14.00
CA ILE A 32 -3.99 -5.70 12.96
C ILE A 32 -4.12 -7.20 13.26
N LYS A 33 -3.85 -7.63 14.50
CA LYS A 33 -4.00 -9.04 14.90
C LYS A 33 -5.42 -9.55 14.73
N TYR A 34 -6.43 -8.73 15.06
CA TYR A 34 -7.83 -9.12 14.91
C TYR A 34 -8.20 -9.29 13.44
N ALA A 35 -7.80 -8.35 12.59
CA ALA A 35 -8.05 -8.41 11.15
C ALA A 35 -7.31 -9.59 10.48
N GLU A 36 -6.04 -9.82 10.83
CA GLU A 36 -5.27 -10.98 10.34
C GLU A 36 -5.92 -12.30 10.78
N TRP A 37 -6.47 -12.37 12.00
CA TRP A 37 -7.21 -13.55 12.47
C TRP A 37 -8.50 -13.79 11.67
N GLU A 38 -9.34 -12.77 11.44
CA GLU A 38 -10.55 -12.94 10.59
C GLU A 38 -10.17 -13.35 9.16
N ALA A 39 -9.09 -12.80 8.60
CA ALA A 39 -8.57 -13.21 7.31
C ALA A 39 -8.09 -14.67 7.30
N SER A 40 -7.47 -15.14 8.39
CA SER A 40 -6.97 -16.51 8.51
C SER A 40 -8.07 -17.57 8.49
N ILE A 41 -9.28 -17.21 8.91
CA ILE A 41 -10.47 -18.07 8.89
C ILE A 41 -11.35 -17.85 7.65
N GLY A 42 -10.86 -17.08 6.67
CA GLY A 42 -11.54 -16.82 5.39
C GLY A 42 -12.60 -15.71 5.42
N GLU A 43 -12.74 -14.98 6.53
CA GLU A 43 -13.78 -13.96 6.73
C GLU A 43 -13.28 -12.58 6.25
N PHE A 44 -12.94 -12.46 4.97
CA PHE A 44 -12.29 -11.27 4.41
C PHE A 44 -13.13 -9.99 4.52
N LEU A 45 -14.46 -10.09 4.40
CA LEU A 45 -15.35 -8.94 4.57
C LEU A 45 -15.26 -8.35 5.99
N ARG A 46 -15.14 -9.21 7.01
CA ARG A 46 -14.94 -8.77 8.39
C ARG A 46 -13.55 -8.19 8.59
N ALA A 47 -12.52 -8.85 8.05
CA ALA A 47 -11.16 -8.34 8.11
C ALA A 47 -11.05 -6.92 7.53
N ARG A 48 -11.67 -6.68 6.36
CA ARG A 48 -11.78 -5.33 5.75
C ARG A 48 -12.47 -4.34 6.68
N SER A 49 -13.62 -4.71 7.22
CA SER A 49 -14.36 -3.85 8.16
C SER A 49 -13.52 -3.47 9.39
N ILE A 50 -12.69 -4.39 9.90
CA ILE A 50 -11.80 -4.13 11.04
C ILE A 50 -10.66 -3.18 10.63
N PHE A 51 -10.06 -3.38 9.45
CA PHE A 51 -9.03 -2.47 8.92
C PHE A 51 -9.59 -1.04 8.73
N GLU A 52 -10.77 -0.89 8.13
CA GLU A 52 -11.40 0.42 7.95
C GLU A 52 -11.72 1.08 9.31
N ARG A 53 -12.27 0.34 10.27
CA ARG A 53 -12.50 0.84 11.64
C ARG A 53 -11.20 1.29 12.32
N ALA A 54 -10.09 0.61 12.05
CA ALA A 54 -8.78 0.99 12.57
C ALA A 54 -8.26 2.27 11.89
N MET A 55 -8.50 2.43 10.58
CA MET A 55 -8.16 3.65 9.84
C MET A 55 -8.93 4.87 10.31
N ASP A 56 -10.20 4.70 10.71
CA ASP A 56 -10.99 5.78 11.34
C ASP A 56 -10.37 6.28 12.65
N ILE A 57 -9.53 5.47 13.31
CA ILE A 57 -8.85 5.84 14.55
C ILE A 57 -7.48 6.47 14.27
N ASP A 58 -6.66 5.81 13.45
CA ASP A 58 -5.33 6.27 13.10
C ASP A 58 -4.97 5.90 11.65
N PHE A 59 -5.42 6.74 10.72
CA PHE A 59 -5.07 6.61 9.30
C PHE A 59 -3.60 6.95 9.00
N GLN A 60 -2.85 7.54 9.93
CA GLN A 60 -1.43 7.87 9.71
C GLN A 60 -0.51 6.68 10.05
N HIS A 61 -1.07 5.61 10.62
CA HIS A 61 -0.32 4.42 10.97
C HIS A 61 0.14 3.63 9.74
N VAL A 62 1.40 3.81 9.34
CA VAL A 62 1.98 3.21 8.12
C VAL A 62 1.79 1.69 8.08
N SER A 63 2.07 0.99 9.18
CA SER A 63 1.96 -0.47 9.24
C SER A 63 0.54 -0.97 9.01
N LEU A 64 -0.49 -0.17 9.29
CA LEU A 64 -1.89 -0.55 9.08
C LEU A 64 -2.19 -0.68 7.58
N TRP A 65 -1.79 0.32 6.79
CA TRP A 65 -1.93 0.30 5.32
C TRP A 65 -1.16 -0.85 4.69
N LEU A 66 0.09 -1.07 5.12
CA LEU A 66 0.91 -2.17 4.62
C LEU A 66 0.23 -3.52 4.87
N LYS A 67 -0.24 -3.76 6.09
CA LYS A 67 -0.90 -5.01 6.47
C LYS A 67 -2.23 -5.20 5.74
N TYR A 68 -2.99 -4.13 5.55
CA TYR A 68 -4.25 -4.20 4.83
C TYR A 68 -4.04 -4.56 3.35
N ALA A 69 -3.14 -3.85 2.67
CA ALA A 69 -2.83 -4.15 1.27
C ALA A 69 -2.19 -5.53 1.09
N GLU A 70 -1.29 -5.94 1.99
CA GLU A 70 -0.70 -7.29 1.97
C GLU A 70 -1.75 -8.37 2.16
N MET A 71 -2.75 -8.16 3.03
CA MET A 71 -3.86 -9.10 3.19
C MET A 71 -4.63 -9.25 1.87
N GLU A 72 -4.99 -8.17 1.20
CA GLU A 72 -5.72 -8.25 -0.08
C GLU A 72 -4.89 -8.93 -1.17
N MET A 73 -3.59 -8.63 -1.26
CA MET A 73 -2.69 -9.27 -2.22
C MET A 73 -2.56 -10.78 -1.99
N ARG A 74 -2.37 -11.23 -0.72
CA ARG A 74 -2.27 -12.66 -0.39
C ARG A 74 -3.54 -13.43 -0.77
N ASN A 75 -4.69 -12.77 -0.72
CA ASN A 75 -5.98 -13.33 -1.05
C ASN A 75 -6.39 -13.14 -2.53
N LYS A 76 -5.45 -12.70 -3.39
CA LYS A 76 -5.65 -12.45 -4.82
C LYS A 76 -6.71 -11.39 -5.16
N ASN A 77 -7.04 -10.51 -4.20
CA ASN A 77 -8.00 -9.42 -4.38
C ASN A 77 -7.27 -8.15 -4.87
N VAL A 78 -6.77 -8.19 -6.11
CA VAL A 78 -5.88 -7.15 -6.63
C VAL A 78 -6.56 -5.79 -6.73
N ASP A 79 -7.83 -5.73 -7.15
CA ASP A 79 -8.57 -4.47 -7.25
C ASP A 79 -8.78 -3.81 -5.89
N HIS A 80 -9.00 -4.60 -4.83
CA HIS A 80 -9.06 -4.09 -3.47
C HIS A 80 -7.69 -3.61 -3.00
N ALA A 81 -6.63 -4.38 -3.23
CA ALA A 81 -5.26 -3.98 -2.88
C ALA A 81 -4.87 -2.65 -3.54
N ARG A 82 -5.23 -2.48 -4.81
CA ARG A 82 -5.02 -1.27 -5.60
C ARG A 82 -5.73 -0.05 -5.00
N ASN A 83 -7.00 -0.18 -4.62
CA ASN A 83 -7.73 0.89 -3.93
C ASN A 83 -7.04 1.28 -2.61
N VAL A 84 -6.60 0.29 -1.83
CA VAL A 84 -5.86 0.54 -0.58
C VAL A 84 -4.56 1.31 -0.86
N TRP A 85 -3.79 0.92 -1.88
CA TRP A 85 -2.56 1.63 -2.24
C TRP A 85 -2.81 3.05 -2.75
N GLU A 86 -3.80 3.25 -3.61
CA GLU A 86 -4.17 4.60 -4.10
C GLU A 86 -4.55 5.53 -2.95
N ARG A 87 -5.34 5.03 -1.99
CA ARG A 87 -5.70 5.78 -0.78
C ARG A 87 -4.46 6.05 0.09
N ALA A 88 -3.61 5.06 0.32
CA ALA A 88 -2.39 5.23 1.11
C ALA A 88 -1.47 6.32 0.54
N CYS A 89 -1.20 6.27 -0.77
CA CYS A 89 -0.38 7.25 -1.48
C CYS A 89 -1.01 8.64 -1.47
N LYS A 90 -2.34 8.74 -1.57
CA LYS A 90 -3.06 10.03 -1.50
C LYS A 90 -3.03 10.66 -0.12
N HIS A 91 -3.20 9.86 0.94
CA HIS A 91 -3.21 10.34 2.32
C HIS A 91 -1.80 10.65 2.84
N MET A 92 -0.80 9.88 2.42
CA MET A 92 0.57 9.97 2.90
C MET A 92 1.57 9.92 1.73
N PRO A 93 1.60 10.95 0.88
CA PRO A 93 2.45 10.96 -0.33
C PRO A 93 3.94 10.95 -0.02
N ARG A 94 4.35 11.41 1.19
CA ARG A 94 5.76 11.41 1.63
C ARG A 94 6.27 10.03 2.05
N VAL A 95 5.41 9.04 2.21
CA VAL A 95 5.81 7.68 2.57
C VAL A 95 6.17 6.93 1.28
N GLU A 96 7.43 7.05 0.87
CA GLU A 96 7.96 6.45 -0.36
C GLU A 96 7.69 4.94 -0.46
N GLN A 97 7.68 4.25 0.68
CA GLN A 97 7.42 2.81 0.76
C GLN A 97 6.09 2.40 0.11
N PHE A 98 5.05 3.24 0.18
CA PHE A 98 3.76 2.94 -0.46
C PHE A 98 3.86 2.97 -1.98
N TRP A 99 4.52 3.98 -2.54
CA TRP A 99 4.74 4.10 -3.96
C TRP A 99 5.55 2.94 -4.52
N TYR A 100 6.63 2.57 -3.83
CA TYR A 100 7.46 1.42 -4.20
C TYR A 100 6.66 0.11 -4.21
N LYS A 101 5.90 -0.17 -3.15
CA LYS A 101 5.09 -1.40 -3.07
C LYS A 101 3.96 -1.40 -4.09
N TYR A 102 3.33 -0.24 -4.35
CA TYR A 102 2.26 -0.13 -5.33
C TYR A 102 2.79 -0.34 -6.76
N ALA A 103 3.87 0.34 -7.14
CA ALA A 103 4.53 0.15 -8.44
C ALA A 103 4.99 -1.30 -8.64
N HIS A 104 5.58 -1.91 -7.60
CA HIS A 104 6.00 -3.31 -7.66
C HIS A 104 4.81 -4.27 -7.84
N MET A 105 3.69 -4.02 -7.15
CA MET A 105 2.47 -4.82 -7.33
C MET A 105 1.99 -4.75 -8.78
N GLU A 106 1.87 -3.55 -9.36
CA GLU A 106 1.42 -3.41 -10.76
C GLU A 106 2.40 -4.00 -11.77
N GLU A 107 3.71 -3.94 -11.50
CA GLU A 107 4.75 -4.58 -12.32
C GLU A 107 4.59 -6.11 -12.30
N VAL A 108 4.35 -6.72 -11.14
CA VAL A 108 4.07 -8.16 -11.01
C VAL A 108 2.77 -8.57 -11.71
N MET A 109 1.75 -7.70 -11.69
CA MET A 109 0.50 -7.91 -12.42
C MET A 109 0.64 -7.72 -13.94
N GLY A 110 1.79 -7.23 -14.42
CA GLY A 110 2.06 -6.97 -15.84
C GLY A 110 1.45 -5.69 -16.39
N ASN A 111 0.89 -4.81 -15.53
CA ASN A 111 0.19 -3.59 -15.92
C ASN A 111 1.16 -2.42 -16.06
N ARG A 112 2.01 -2.45 -17.11
CA ARG A 112 3.06 -1.43 -17.33
C ARG A 112 2.52 0.00 -17.40
N GLU A 113 1.37 0.20 -18.01
CA GLU A 113 0.72 1.52 -18.11
C GLU A 113 0.38 2.06 -16.72
N ARG A 114 -0.17 1.23 -15.83
CA ARG A 114 -0.48 1.62 -14.45
C ARG A 114 0.77 1.93 -13.64
N VAL A 115 1.85 1.17 -13.84
CA VAL A 115 3.13 1.49 -13.17
C VAL A 115 3.60 2.90 -13.53
N ARG A 116 3.48 3.29 -14.81
CA ARG A 116 3.78 4.66 -15.25
C ARG A 116 2.87 5.69 -14.60
N GLU A 117 1.56 5.44 -14.54
CA GLU A 117 0.61 6.33 -13.86
C GLU A 117 0.96 6.51 -12.37
N VAL A 118 1.39 5.44 -11.70
CA VAL A 118 1.84 5.49 -10.30
C VAL A 118 3.08 6.36 -10.17
N PHE A 119 4.10 6.16 -11.02
CA PHE A 119 5.31 7.00 -11.00
C PHE A 119 5.00 8.46 -11.34
N GLU A 120 4.23 8.74 -12.38
CA GLU A 120 3.83 10.12 -12.73
C GLU A 120 3.03 10.78 -11.61
N SER A 121 2.16 10.03 -10.93
CA SER A 121 1.44 10.52 -9.75
C SER A 121 2.37 10.79 -8.58
N TRP A 122 3.39 9.94 -8.39
CA TRP A 122 4.40 10.12 -7.36
C TRP A 122 5.24 11.38 -7.62
N LEU A 123 5.71 11.57 -8.86
CA LEU A 123 6.52 12.72 -9.27
C LEU A 123 5.81 14.07 -9.08
N LYS A 124 4.47 14.12 -9.16
CA LYS A 124 3.69 15.33 -8.87
C LYS A 124 3.82 15.81 -7.42
N TRP A 125 4.19 14.93 -6.49
CA TRP A 125 4.40 15.28 -5.09
C TRP A 125 5.84 15.72 -4.80
N GLU A 126 6.65 15.98 -5.83
CA GLU A 126 8.06 16.37 -5.74
C GLU A 126 8.86 15.49 -4.77
N PRO A 127 8.93 14.17 -5.04
CA PRO A 127 9.66 13.24 -4.21
C PRO A 127 11.18 13.44 -4.36
N GLY A 128 11.95 12.79 -3.48
CA GLY A 128 13.42 12.83 -3.57
C GLY A 128 13.95 12.22 -4.86
N GLU A 129 15.25 12.44 -5.14
CA GLU A 129 15.94 11.97 -6.35
C GLU A 129 15.75 10.46 -6.61
N ASN A 130 15.66 9.66 -5.53
CA ASN A 130 15.44 8.22 -5.59
C ASN A 130 14.19 7.79 -6.38
N ALA A 131 13.13 8.60 -6.36
CA ALA A 131 11.90 8.29 -7.09
C ALA A 131 12.10 8.39 -8.61
N TRP A 132 12.86 9.39 -9.06
CA TRP A 132 13.21 9.59 -10.46
C TRP A 132 14.10 8.47 -10.97
N ASP A 133 15.16 8.13 -10.23
CA ASP A 133 16.04 6.99 -10.55
C ASP A 133 15.26 5.68 -10.65
N SER A 134 14.29 5.49 -9.75
CA SER A 134 13.45 4.30 -9.73
C SER A 134 12.53 4.23 -10.95
N TYR A 135 12.01 5.37 -11.41
CA TYR A 135 11.19 5.44 -12.61
C TYR A 135 12.02 5.17 -13.89
N ILE A 136 13.21 5.75 -13.98
CA ILE A 136 14.14 5.51 -15.10
C ILE A 136 14.51 4.02 -15.19
N LYS A 137 14.94 3.42 -14.07
CA LYS A 137 15.25 1.99 -13.99
C LYS A 137 14.06 1.10 -14.37
N PHE A 138 12.83 1.53 -14.11
CA PHE A 138 11.63 0.81 -14.53
C PHE A 138 11.45 0.83 -16.06
N GLU A 139 11.62 1.99 -16.71
CA GLU A 139 11.49 2.09 -18.18
C GLU A 139 12.62 1.37 -18.92
N GLU A 140 13.85 1.39 -18.37
CA GLU A 140 14.98 0.61 -18.90
C GLU A 140 14.67 -0.89 -18.94
N ARG A 141 14.07 -1.43 -17.87
CA ARG A 141 13.71 -2.86 -17.78
C ARG A 141 12.55 -3.25 -18.70
N ASN A 142 11.57 -2.37 -18.91
CA ASN A 142 10.26 -2.73 -19.48
C ASN A 142 10.07 -2.44 -20.97
N GLY A 143 11.11 -2.01 -21.67
CA GLY A 143 11.03 -1.82 -23.13
C GLY A 143 11.99 -0.79 -23.70
N ASN A 144 12.87 -0.22 -22.87
CA ASN A 144 13.88 0.74 -23.31
C ASN A 144 13.24 1.89 -24.10
N ASN A 145 12.14 2.45 -23.59
CA ASN A 145 11.46 3.59 -24.22
C ASN A 145 12.33 4.83 -24.03
N LEU A 146 13.34 4.96 -24.90
CA LEU A 146 14.38 5.98 -24.82
C LEU A 146 13.79 7.38 -24.81
N ASP A 147 12.67 7.60 -25.49
CA ASP A 147 12.00 8.90 -25.52
C ASP A 147 11.42 9.24 -24.15
N LYS A 148 10.78 8.28 -23.47
CA LYS A 148 10.24 8.49 -22.12
C LYS A 148 11.36 8.63 -21.09
N ILE A 149 12.43 7.85 -21.21
CA ILE A 149 13.62 7.95 -20.35
C ILE A 149 14.24 9.36 -20.48
N ARG A 150 14.41 9.85 -21.72
CA ARG A 150 14.90 11.21 -21.97
C ARG A 150 13.98 12.27 -21.39
N GLU A 151 12.67 12.14 -21.60
CA GLU A 151 11.66 13.06 -21.03
C GLU A 151 11.79 13.15 -19.50
N VAL A 152 11.88 12.00 -18.82
CA VAL A 152 12.02 11.93 -17.36
C VAL A 152 13.35 12.53 -16.91
N HIS A 153 14.46 12.27 -17.62
CA HIS A 153 15.75 12.88 -17.32
C HIS A 153 15.75 14.41 -17.49
N THR A 154 15.16 14.93 -18.57
CA THR A 154 15.06 16.38 -18.77
C THR A 154 14.27 17.02 -17.64
N ARG A 155 13.10 16.45 -17.30
CA ARG A 155 12.30 16.92 -16.16
C ARG A 155 13.05 16.85 -14.83
N PHE A 156 13.84 15.80 -14.61
CA PHE A 156 14.67 15.67 -13.42
C PHE A 156 15.70 16.81 -13.31
N ILE A 157 16.41 17.11 -14.40
CA ILE A 157 17.40 18.22 -14.44
C ILE A 157 16.71 19.56 -14.20
N ASP A 158 15.54 19.79 -14.76
CA ASP A 158 14.76 21.03 -14.54
C ASP A 158 14.29 21.16 -13.09
N THR A 159 13.93 20.04 -12.45
CA THR A 159 13.45 20.02 -11.07
C THR A 159 14.60 20.14 -10.06
N PHE A 160 15.77 19.58 -10.37
CA PHE A 160 16.98 19.65 -9.56
C PHE A 160 18.15 20.26 -10.37
N PRO A 161 18.14 21.58 -10.62
CA PRO A 161 19.25 22.23 -11.28
C PRO A 161 20.49 22.12 -10.40
N ARG A 162 21.47 21.30 -10.81
CA ARG A 162 22.76 21.27 -10.14
C ARG A 162 23.48 22.61 -10.42
N PRO A 163 23.97 23.32 -9.40
CA PRO A 163 24.65 24.61 -9.57
C PRO A 163 25.89 24.58 -10.48
N ASP A 164 26.43 23.41 -10.81
CA ASP A 164 27.73 23.25 -11.48
C ASP A 164 27.67 23.28 -13.02
N SER A 165 26.66 23.90 -13.63
CA SER A 165 26.63 24.14 -15.09
C SER A 165 27.07 25.56 -15.49
N TYR A 166 27.59 26.34 -14.54
CA TYR A 166 28.16 27.68 -14.77
C TYR A 166 29.61 27.80 -14.28
N ILE A 167 30.54 27.01 -14.82
CA ILE A 167 31.97 27.35 -14.84
C ILE A 167 32.52 27.04 -16.23
#